data_AF-A0A7I0JBE9-F1
#
_entry.id   AF-A0A7I0JBE9-F1
#
_cell.length_a   1.000
_cell.length_b   1.000
_cell.length_c   1.000
_cell.angle_alpha   90.00
_cell.angle_beta   90.00
_cell.angle_gamma   90.00
#
_symmetry.space_group_name_H-M   'P 1'
#
loop_
_entity.id
_entity.type
_entity.pdbx_description
1 polymer ?
#
loop_
_entity_poly.entity_id
_entity_poly.type
_entity_poly.pdbx_seq_one_letter_code
_entity_poly.pdbx_strand_id
1 'polypeptide(L)'
;MRQSRRAALAACMFLAMAAPPGVSWAQTVDELYASGVKARQAQHFDEAADLLKRALALKPDNADALVQLGFVELGRNDLPAARDAFSRALSLAPTYMDASFGLAEVEFRSGNLDAALPLAEKAAGAEPGNADAATLVETIRKAKQAAGGKPKPAPATAASAKTAPLWRPDPVAGLMEQGRRLKAAGKLAEAERAYRRALKLAPRNTDVLVALGLVAGAGQRFDEAGQFFDRALAIKPGLLDARLGKVRLAIWQGDGPRARAIVDDVLASAPDNVEALNLDARISLLEADYTRAGQSFDRVLAIDPRNAEALLGIGDVRRAEGDDAAARAAYNQALAIEPGSAEIEQRLAVPPPRKWRLDIGTEVSDLTGGLGDWTDSAAGLAYRLSPATTLSGRTRVATRYGHTDVQVEGRIDQAFSPAFSAYALAAATPDADFLARYSIGAGASWQVVAPAKAFGPVSLNIDARYDDFADTGVTTVSPWVQGYIFDGRLGLSARWVHAEDDIGTRADGYVLRADLAVTQRFNVFGGYADAPEISDGTLVPTRTVFGGVSFDVTDPLTLRASIAHEQRPTFDRTIVGLGLTARF
;
A
#
# COMPACT_ATOMS: atom_id res chain seq x y z
N MET A 1 17.05 -20.27 55.75
CA MET A 1 16.96 -19.27 54.67
C MET A 1 15.84 -19.72 53.75
N ARG A 2 14.65 -19.16 53.95
CA ARG A 2 13.34 -19.73 53.60
C ARG A 2 12.48 -18.69 52.89
N GLN A 3 11.76 -19.16 51.88
CA GLN A 3 10.36 -18.86 51.55
C GLN A 3 9.92 -17.43 51.19
N SER A 4 9.42 -17.34 49.96
CA SER A 4 8.10 -16.82 49.58
C SER A 4 7.19 -16.27 50.69
N ARG A 5 6.64 -15.07 50.42
CA ARG A 5 5.35 -14.49 50.90
C ARG A 5 5.24 -13.10 50.28
N ARG A 6 4.10 -12.50 49.95
CA ARG A 6 2.69 -12.87 49.74
C ARG A 6 2.06 -11.55 49.25
N ALA A 7 1.09 -11.62 48.36
CA ALA A 7 0.24 -10.48 48.01
C ALA A 7 -0.50 -9.92 49.25
N ALA A 8 -0.79 -8.62 49.24
CA ALA A 8 -1.91 -8.04 49.97
C ALA A 8 -2.62 -7.03 49.05
N LEU A 9 -3.89 -7.34 48.80
CA LEU A 9 -4.91 -6.54 48.12
C LEU A 9 -5.52 -5.51 49.09
N ALA A 10 -6.16 -4.49 48.49
CA ALA A 10 -7.26 -3.67 49.02
C ALA A 10 -6.90 -2.65 50.12
N ALA A 11 -7.51 -1.48 50.24
CA ALA A 11 -8.39 -0.64 49.42
C ALA A 11 -8.58 0.67 50.21
N CYS A 12 -9.12 1.70 49.55
CA CYS A 12 -9.74 2.90 50.13
C CYS A 12 -8.81 3.97 50.75
N MET A 13 -8.68 5.13 50.10
CA MET A 13 -9.61 6.25 50.28
C MET A 13 -9.16 7.47 49.48
N PHE A 14 -10.13 8.04 48.78
CA PHE A 14 -10.25 9.41 48.31
C PHE A 14 -9.26 10.43 48.89
N LEU A 15 -8.43 11.00 48.00
CA LEU A 15 -8.05 12.41 48.10
C LEU A 15 -8.40 13.07 46.76
N ALA A 16 -9.62 13.59 46.72
CA ALA A 16 -10.00 14.60 45.76
C ALA A 16 -9.12 15.84 46.00
N MET A 17 -8.15 16.06 45.12
CA MET A 17 -7.58 17.39 45.00
C MET A 17 -8.63 18.29 44.36
N ALA A 18 -9.22 19.15 45.18
CA ALA A 18 -10.02 20.27 44.74
C ALA A 18 -9.13 21.21 43.91
N ALA A 19 -9.11 21.00 42.59
CA ALA A 19 -8.83 22.06 41.66
C ALA A 19 -9.90 23.15 41.85
N PRO A 20 -9.55 24.44 41.82
CA PRO A 20 -10.57 25.49 41.77
C PRO A 20 -11.49 25.18 40.57
N PRO A 21 -12.82 25.43 40.66
CA PRO A 21 -13.68 25.29 39.52
C PRO A 21 -13.16 26.23 38.43
N GLY A 22 -12.41 25.65 37.50
CA GLY A 22 -12.05 26.30 36.27
C GLY A 22 -13.36 26.73 35.65
N VAL A 23 -13.51 28.04 35.46
CA VAL A 23 -14.62 28.67 34.78
C VAL A 23 -14.92 27.82 33.55
N SER A 24 -15.97 27.02 33.62
CA SER A 24 -16.66 26.60 32.41
C SER A 24 -17.08 27.92 31.80
N TRP A 25 -16.39 28.32 30.73
CA TRP A 25 -16.92 29.32 29.83
C TRP A 25 -18.18 28.67 29.28
N ALA A 26 -19.31 28.89 29.95
CA ALA A 26 -20.60 28.53 29.41
C ALA A 26 -20.67 29.25 28.07
N GLN A 27 -20.54 28.49 26.98
CA GLN A 27 -20.51 29.06 25.64
C GLN A 27 -21.75 29.94 25.49
N THR A 28 -21.52 31.20 25.15
CA THR A 28 -22.62 32.16 25.05
C THR A 28 -23.51 31.80 23.87
N VAL A 29 -24.76 32.27 23.89
CA VAL A 29 -25.72 32.05 22.79
C VAL A 29 -25.12 32.53 21.46
N ASP A 30 -24.42 33.67 21.47
CA ASP A 30 -23.82 34.27 20.27
C ASP A 30 -22.64 33.45 19.75
N GLU A 31 -21.80 32.89 20.63
CA GLU A 31 -20.69 31.99 20.25
C GLU A 31 -21.20 30.67 19.65
N LEU A 32 -22.24 30.07 20.25
CA LEU A 32 -22.86 28.86 19.74
C LEU A 32 -23.55 29.12 18.39
N TYR A 33 -24.25 30.24 18.26
CA TYR A 33 -24.89 30.66 17.01
C TYR A 33 -23.85 30.89 15.90
N ALA A 34 -22.82 31.69 16.16
CA ALA A 34 -21.76 31.97 15.18
C ALA A 34 -21.01 30.70 14.76
N SER A 35 -20.73 29.79 15.71
CA SER A 35 -20.08 28.51 15.43
C SER A 35 -20.99 27.59 14.59
N GLY A 36 -22.29 27.53 14.92
CA GLY A 36 -23.27 26.77 14.16
C GLY A 36 -23.43 27.28 12.72
N VAL A 37 -23.47 28.60 12.52
CA VAL A 37 -23.49 29.21 11.19
C VAL A 37 -22.21 28.88 10.40
N LYS A 38 -21.04 28.95 11.04
CA LYS A 38 -19.76 28.59 10.42
C LYS A 38 -19.69 27.11 10.02
N ALA A 39 -20.13 26.21 10.90
CA ALA A 39 -20.21 24.77 10.60
C ALA A 39 -21.18 24.49 9.44
N ARG A 40 -22.32 25.18 9.39
CA ARG A 40 -23.27 25.09 8.26
C ARG A 40 -22.64 25.55 6.95
N GLN A 41 -21.91 26.67 6.96
CA GLN A 41 -21.19 27.18 5.78
C GLN A 41 -20.09 26.21 5.31
N ALA A 42 -19.47 25.49 6.23
CA ALA A 42 -18.52 24.41 5.95
C ALA A 42 -19.19 23.08 5.56
N GLN A 43 -20.52 23.03 5.46
CA GLN A 43 -21.33 21.82 5.18
C GLN A 43 -21.20 20.69 6.22
N HIS A 44 -20.72 20.99 7.42
CA HIS A 44 -20.71 20.06 8.55
C HIS A 44 -22.09 20.08 9.24
N PHE A 45 -23.09 19.50 8.57
CA PHE A 45 -24.48 19.69 8.97
C PHE A 45 -24.85 19.08 10.33
N ASP A 46 -24.25 17.94 10.72
CA ASP A 46 -24.51 17.34 12.03
C ASP A 46 -23.96 18.21 13.17
N GLU A 47 -22.71 18.68 13.04
CA GLU A 47 -22.09 19.61 14.00
C GLU A 47 -22.87 20.94 14.10
N ALA A 48 -23.28 21.49 12.94
CA ALA A 48 -24.06 22.72 12.89
C ALA A 48 -25.42 22.57 13.58
N ALA A 49 -26.09 21.43 13.41
CA ALA A 49 -27.37 21.16 14.05
C ALA A 49 -27.24 21.11 15.57
N ASP A 50 -26.21 20.43 16.09
CA ASP A 50 -25.97 20.33 17.53
C ASP A 50 -25.65 21.69 18.15
N LEU A 51 -24.80 22.49 17.50
CA LEU A 51 -24.45 23.83 17.97
C LEU A 51 -25.66 24.77 18.00
N LEU A 52 -26.49 24.77 16.96
CA LEU A 52 -27.70 25.60 16.88
C LEU A 52 -28.79 25.12 17.84
N LYS A 53 -28.96 23.81 18.04
CA LYS A 53 -29.87 23.27 19.06
C LYS A 53 -29.46 23.68 20.47
N ARG A 54 -28.16 23.70 20.77
CA ARG A 54 -27.63 24.21 22.05
C ARG A 54 -27.84 25.71 22.22
N ALA A 55 -27.65 26.50 21.15
CA ALA A 55 -27.97 27.93 21.18
C ALA A 55 -29.47 28.17 21.47
N LEU A 56 -30.34 27.37 20.86
CA LEU A 56 -31.80 27.43 21.07
C LEU A 56 -32.25 26.87 22.42
N ALA A 57 -31.49 25.96 23.04
CA ALA A 57 -31.76 25.52 24.41
C ALA A 57 -31.53 26.66 25.43
N LEU A 58 -30.56 27.54 25.15
CA LEU A 58 -30.26 28.71 25.98
C LEU A 58 -31.16 29.91 25.66
N LYS A 59 -31.53 30.09 24.39
CA LYS A 59 -32.47 31.13 23.93
C LYS A 59 -33.48 30.56 22.93
N PRO A 60 -34.61 29.98 23.43
CA PRO A 60 -35.59 29.30 22.58
C PRO A 60 -36.34 30.18 21.57
N ASP A 61 -36.33 31.50 21.78
CA ASP A 61 -37.01 32.52 20.97
C ASP A 61 -36.10 33.21 19.96
N ASN A 62 -34.92 32.64 19.67
CA ASN A 62 -34.01 33.17 18.65
C ASN A 62 -34.46 32.77 17.23
N ALA A 63 -35.18 33.66 16.55
CA ALA A 63 -35.67 33.45 15.19
C ALA A 63 -34.52 33.21 14.18
N ASP A 64 -33.39 33.90 14.30
CA ASP A 64 -32.24 33.72 13.40
C ASP A 64 -31.65 32.31 13.56
N ALA A 65 -31.48 31.84 14.79
CA ALA A 65 -30.97 30.49 15.07
C ALA A 65 -31.93 29.40 14.58
N LEU A 66 -33.25 29.61 14.65
CA LEU A 66 -34.25 28.70 14.10
C LEU A 66 -34.19 28.65 12.56
N VAL A 67 -34.00 29.79 11.88
CA VAL A 67 -33.83 29.82 10.42
C VAL A 67 -32.55 29.09 10.00
N GLN A 68 -31.43 29.34 10.70
CA GLN A 68 -30.19 28.64 10.42
C GLN A 68 -30.33 27.13 10.65
N LEU A 69 -31.02 26.71 11.70
CA LEU A 69 -31.30 25.30 11.97
C LEU A 69 -32.18 24.69 10.86
N GLY A 70 -33.21 25.39 10.41
CA GLY A 70 -34.06 24.94 9.30
C GLY A 70 -33.25 24.69 8.02
N PHE A 71 -32.29 25.57 7.69
CA PHE A 71 -31.39 25.36 6.55
C PHE A 71 -30.39 24.22 6.77
N VAL A 72 -29.92 23.99 8.00
CA VAL A 72 -29.08 22.82 8.33
C VAL A 72 -29.86 21.52 8.10
N GLU A 73 -31.08 21.42 8.62
CA GLU A 73 -31.89 20.20 8.51
C GLU A 73 -32.35 19.96 7.04
N LEU A 74 -32.59 21.03 6.26
CA LEU A 74 -32.74 20.91 4.79
C LEU A 74 -31.48 20.33 4.11
N GLY A 75 -30.28 20.73 4.56
CA GLY A 75 -29.01 20.18 4.09
C GLY A 75 -28.80 18.70 4.45
N ARG A 76 -29.35 18.27 5.59
CA ARG A 76 -29.41 16.86 6.03
C ARG A 76 -30.54 16.07 5.37
N ASN A 77 -31.37 16.74 4.58
CA ASN A 77 -32.59 16.19 3.97
C ASN A 77 -33.64 15.71 4.99
N ASP A 78 -33.61 16.24 6.23
CA ASP A 78 -34.63 16.01 7.25
C ASP A 78 -35.74 17.06 7.10
N LEU A 79 -36.66 16.79 6.17
CA LEU A 79 -37.77 17.70 5.84
C LEU A 79 -38.71 17.97 7.04
N PRO A 80 -39.06 16.98 7.90
CA PRO A 80 -39.84 17.23 9.11
C PRO A 80 -39.16 18.19 10.10
N ALA A 81 -37.87 18.00 10.40
CA ALA A 81 -37.15 18.87 11.33
C ALA A 81 -36.97 20.29 10.75
N ALA A 82 -36.71 20.40 9.45
CA ALA A 82 -36.66 21.69 8.77
C ALA A 82 -38.00 22.43 8.83
N ARG A 83 -39.12 21.71 8.60
CA ARG A 83 -40.48 22.27 8.70
C ARG A 83 -40.74 22.84 10.09
N ASP A 84 -40.40 22.10 11.16
CA ASP A 84 -40.58 22.56 12.54
C ASP A 84 -39.80 23.85 12.80
N ALA A 85 -38.52 23.87 12.44
CA ALA A 85 -37.65 25.01 12.67
C ALA A 85 -38.14 26.28 11.95
N PHE A 86 -38.50 26.19 10.66
CA PHE A 86 -39.02 27.34 9.92
C PHE A 86 -40.40 27.79 10.40
N SER A 87 -41.28 26.86 10.76
CA SER A 87 -42.62 27.19 11.29
C SER A 87 -42.51 27.93 12.62
N ARG A 88 -41.60 27.49 13.50
CA ARG A 88 -41.31 28.18 14.77
C ARG A 88 -40.69 29.55 14.53
N ALA A 89 -39.75 29.68 13.59
CA ALA A 89 -39.21 30.99 13.21
C ALA A 89 -40.31 31.96 12.74
N LEU A 90 -41.25 31.49 11.90
CA LEU A 90 -42.38 32.30 11.43
C LEU A 90 -43.42 32.59 12.51
N SER A 91 -43.54 31.75 13.54
CA SER A 91 -44.40 32.05 14.70
C SER A 91 -43.85 33.20 15.55
N LEU A 92 -42.53 33.34 15.62
CA LEU A 92 -41.84 34.42 16.34
C LEU A 92 -41.71 35.69 15.48
N ALA A 93 -41.45 35.52 14.18
CA ALA A 93 -41.27 36.59 13.22
C ALA A 93 -42.05 36.28 11.91
N PRO A 94 -43.35 36.63 11.83
CA PRO A 94 -44.20 36.30 10.67
C PRO A 94 -43.76 36.93 9.33
N THR A 95 -42.88 37.92 9.39
CA THR A 95 -42.27 38.62 8.25
C THR A 95 -40.83 38.20 7.98
N TYR A 96 -40.34 37.11 8.57
CA TYR A 96 -39.01 36.58 8.29
C TYR A 96 -39.00 35.89 6.93
N MET A 97 -38.43 36.55 5.92
CA MET A 97 -38.54 36.10 4.52
C MET A 97 -37.74 34.84 4.24
N ASP A 98 -36.53 34.68 4.80
CA ASP A 98 -35.75 33.44 4.66
C ASP A 98 -36.47 32.22 5.24
N ALA A 99 -37.24 32.41 6.32
CA ALA A 99 -38.05 31.35 6.90
C ALA A 99 -39.26 30.99 6.02
N SER A 100 -39.88 31.99 5.38
CA SER A 100 -40.97 31.77 4.42
C SER A 100 -40.47 31.05 3.16
N PHE A 101 -39.28 31.42 2.68
CA PHE A 101 -38.61 30.76 1.56
C PHE A 101 -38.21 29.32 1.91
N GLY A 102 -37.54 29.10 3.05
CA GLY A 102 -37.14 27.78 3.51
C GLY A 102 -38.33 26.84 3.73
N LEU A 103 -39.44 27.34 4.30
CA LEU A 103 -40.66 26.55 4.45
C LEU A 103 -41.30 26.22 3.10
N ALA A 104 -41.31 27.15 2.14
CA ALA A 104 -41.79 26.89 0.78
C ALA A 104 -40.98 25.77 0.09
N GLU A 105 -39.66 25.75 0.28
CA GLU A 105 -38.79 24.71 -0.25
C GLU A 105 -39.08 23.34 0.40
N VAL A 106 -39.28 23.31 1.72
CA VAL A 106 -39.67 22.09 2.44
C VAL A 106 -41.00 21.54 1.94
N GLU A 107 -42.01 22.39 1.77
CA GLU A 107 -43.32 21.97 1.25
C GLU A 107 -43.24 21.49 -0.20
N PHE A 108 -42.44 22.17 -1.03
CA PHE A 108 -42.21 21.75 -2.42
C PHE A 108 -41.53 20.37 -2.50
N ARG A 109 -40.46 20.15 -1.73
CA ARG A 109 -39.77 18.84 -1.65
C ARG A 109 -40.64 17.75 -1.04
N SER A 110 -41.59 18.12 -0.18
CA SER A 110 -42.59 17.21 0.40
C SER A 110 -43.76 16.91 -0.56
N GLY A 111 -43.81 17.55 -1.73
CA GLY A 111 -44.90 17.40 -2.71
C GLY A 111 -46.17 18.19 -2.40
N ASN A 112 -46.18 19.02 -1.36
CA ASN A 112 -47.32 19.82 -0.92
C ASN A 112 -47.41 21.14 -1.69
N LEU A 113 -47.65 21.05 -3.00
CA LEU A 113 -47.61 22.20 -3.91
C LEU A 113 -48.60 23.32 -3.54
N ASP A 114 -49.74 22.96 -2.93
CA ASP A 114 -50.76 23.92 -2.48
C ASP A 114 -50.32 24.76 -1.28
N ALA A 115 -49.49 24.19 -0.40
CA ALA A 115 -48.89 24.92 0.72
C ALA A 115 -47.63 25.68 0.30
N ALA A 116 -46.85 25.13 -0.64
CA ALA A 116 -45.59 25.71 -1.10
C ALA A 116 -45.77 27.02 -1.88
N LEU A 117 -46.75 27.09 -2.77
CA LEU A 117 -46.94 28.24 -3.68
C LEU A 117 -47.18 29.57 -2.96
N PRO A 118 -48.15 29.70 -2.02
CA PRO A 118 -48.39 30.99 -1.35
C PRO A 118 -47.20 31.44 -0.49
N LEU A 119 -46.44 30.51 0.09
CA LEU A 119 -45.23 30.82 0.85
C LEU A 119 -44.11 31.34 -0.06
N ALA A 120 -43.91 30.70 -1.22
CA ALA A 120 -42.95 31.13 -2.22
C ALA A 120 -43.33 32.49 -2.84
N GLU A 121 -44.61 32.72 -3.11
CA GLU A 121 -45.12 34.01 -3.63
C GLU A 121 -44.97 35.13 -2.60
N LYS A 122 -45.21 34.83 -1.31
CA LYS A 122 -44.98 35.78 -0.22
C LYS A 122 -43.49 36.16 -0.10
N ALA A 123 -42.60 35.17 -0.17
CA ALA A 123 -41.15 35.42 -0.14
C ALA A 123 -40.69 36.22 -1.37
N ALA A 124 -41.20 35.91 -2.57
CA ALA A 124 -40.88 36.62 -3.80
C ALA A 124 -41.47 38.05 -3.86
N GLY A 125 -42.64 38.27 -3.25
CA GLY A 125 -43.31 39.57 -3.22
C GLY A 125 -42.65 40.58 -2.26
N ALA A 126 -42.05 40.10 -1.17
CA ALA A 126 -41.33 40.95 -0.21
C ALA A 126 -39.98 41.43 -0.74
N GLU A 127 -39.31 40.60 -1.55
CA GLU A 127 -38.08 40.96 -2.26
C GLU A 127 -38.25 40.70 -3.77
N PRO A 128 -38.81 41.66 -4.53
CA PRO A 128 -39.04 41.51 -5.98
C PRO A 128 -37.78 41.24 -6.83
N GLY A 129 -36.59 41.29 -6.23
CA GLY A 129 -35.29 40.94 -6.84
C GLY A 129 -34.72 39.59 -6.41
N ASN A 130 -35.39 38.81 -5.55
CA ASN A 130 -34.93 37.51 -5.09
C ASN A 130 -35.22 36.43 -6.15
N ALA A 131 -34.19 36.12 -6.95
CA ALA A 131 -34.27 35.19 -8.07
C ALA A 131 -34.57 33.74 -7.63
N ASP A 132 -34.13 33.34 -6.44
CA ASP A 132 -34.37 32.00 -5.90
C ASP A 132 -35.85 31.83 -5.51
N ALA A 133 -36.43 32.83 -4.85
CA ALA A 133 -37.86 32.86 -4.55
C ALA A 133 -38.71 32.90 -5.82
N ALA A 134 -38.35 33.71 -6.82
CA ALA A 134 -39.05 33.76 -8.11
C ALA A 134 -38.93 32.43 -8.90
N THR A 135 -37.76 31.79 -8.88
CA THR A 135 -37.53 30.49 -9.51
C THR A 135 -38.30 29.38 -8.81
N LEU A 136 -38.36 29.41 -7.48
CA LEU A 136 -39.13 28.46 -6.68
C LEU A 136 -40.63 28.60 -6.99
N VAL A 137 -41.17 29.82 -7.08
CA VAL A 137 -42.56 30.07 -7.52
C VAL A 137 -42.83 29.47 -8.89
N GLU A 138 -41.96 29.71 -9.87
CA GLU A 138 -42.13 29.20 -11.23
C GLU A 138 -42.00 27.67 -11.31
N THR A 139 -41.11 27.09 -10.50
CA THR A 139 -40.92 25.64 -10.42
C THR A 139 -42.13 24.96 -9.78
N ILE A 140 -42.66 25.52 -8.68
CA ILE A 140 -43.90 25.05 -8.04
C ILE A 140 -45.08 25.17 -9.00
N ARG A 141 -45.20 26.29 -9.75
CA ARG A 141 -46.25 26.50 -10.74
C ARG A 141 -46.18 25.47 -11.87
N LYS A 142 -44.99 25.18 -12.39
CA LYS A 142 -44.77 24.12 -13.39
C LYS A 142 -45.09 22.74 -12.85
N ALA A 143 -44.68 22.43 -11.62
CA ALA A 143 -45.01 21.16 -10.97
C ALA A 143 -46.53 21.00 -10.77
N LYS A 144 -47.23 22.07 -10.40
CA LYS A 144 -48.69 22.10 -10.22
C LYS A 144 -49.43 21.99 -11.56
N GLN A 145 -48.90 22.59 -12.62
CA GLN A 145 -49.40 22.43 -13.99
C GLN A 145 -49.15 21.02 -14.55
N ALA A 146 -47.98 20.42 -14.28
CA ALA A 146 -47.65 19.04 -14.67
C ALA A 146 -48.48 18.00 -13.92
N ALA A 147 -48.82 18.27 -12.66
CA ALA A 147 -49.77 17.45 -11.87
C ALA A 147 -51.23 17.62 -12.35
N GLY A 148 -51.54 18.67 -13.12
CA GLY A 148 -52.90 19.04 -13.54
C GLY A 148 -53.20 19.02 -15.05
N GLY A 149 -52.27 18.64 -15.95
CA GLY A 149 -52.47 18.80 -17.40
C GLY A 149 -51.69 17.84 -18.29
N LYS A 150 -52.40 17.18 -19.22
CA LYS A 150 -51.87 16.29 -20.28
C LYS A 150 -50.82 17.00 -21.16
N PRO A 151 -49.80 16.28 -21.69
CA PRO A 151 -48.68 16.92 -22.38
C PRO A 151 -49.02 17.30 -23.82
N LYS A 152 -48.57 18.48 -24.25
CA LYS A 152 -48.40 18.82 -25.67
C LYS A 152 -47.01 19.44 -25.87
N PRO A 153 -46.19 18.97 -26.82
CA PRO A 153 -44.83 19.49 -26.99
C PRO A 153 -44.74 20.62 -28.03
N ALA A 154 -43.66 21.40 -27.85
CA ALA A 154 -42.92 22.24 -28.81
C ALA A 154 -43.30 23.73 -28.95
N PRO A 155 -42.39 24.60 -29.47
CA PRO A 155 -41.03 24.87 -28.98
C PRO A 155 -40.68 26.38 -28.91
N ALA A 156 -39.55 26.67 -28.24
CA ALA A 156 -38.63 27.82 -28.30
C ALA A 156 -39.07 29.14 -28.96
N THR A 157 -38.99 30.23 -28.18
CA THR A 157 -38.43 31.51 -28.66
C THR A 157 -37.58 32.18 -27.59
N ALA A 158 -36.41 32.65 -28.02
CA ALA A 158 -35.46 33.42 -27.24
C ALA A 158 -35.96 34.86 -27.05
N ALA A 159 -35.76 35.42 -25.85
CA ALA A 159 -35.64 36.86 -25.67
C ALA A 159 -34.72 37.16 -24.47
N SER A 160 -33.63 37.86 -24.79
CA SER A 160 -32.58 38.37 -23.93
C SER A 160 -33.09 39.30 -22.83
N ALA A 161 -32.62 39.12 -21.59
CA ALA A 161 -32.28 40.23 -20.70
C ALA A 161 -31.20 39.81 -19.68
N LYS A 162 -30.01 40.40 -19.84
CA LYS A 162 -28.90 40.34 -18.90
C LYS A 162 -29.24 41.16 -17.65
N THR A 163 -29.37 40.52 -16.50
CA THR A 163 -29.16 41.16 -15.19
C THR A 163 -28.43 40.16 -14.29
N ALA A 164 -27.28 40.58 -13.78
CA ALA A 164 -26.33 39.74 -13.05
C ALA A 164 -26.86 39.39 -11.64
N PRO A 165 -26.55 38.18 -11.12
CA PRO A 165 -26.94 37.79 -9.77
C PRO A 165 -26.14 38.58 -8.71
N LEU A 166 -26.86 39.08 -7.70
CA LEU A 166 -26.30 39.78 -6.53
C LEU A 166 -26.01 38.86 -5.32
N TRP A 167 -26.17 37.55 -5.48
CA TRP A 167 -25.38 36.55 -4.75
C TRP A 167 -24.57 35.75 -5.78
N ARG A 168 -23.28 36.05 -5.89
CA ARG A 168 -22.36 35.23 -6.68
C ARG A 168 -21.79 34.18 -5.74
N PRO A 169 -22.01 32.87 -5.95
CA PRO A 169 -21.21 31.84 -5.29
C PRO A 169 -19.75 32.24 -5.42
N ASP A 170 -18.95 32.19 -4.34
CA ASP A 170 -17.54 32.55 -4.41
C ASP A 170 -16.90 31.79 -5.58
N PRO A 171 -16.51 32.48 -6.65
CA PRO A 171 -16.03 31.83 -7.85
C PRO A 171 -14.75 31.03 -7.56
N VAL A 172 -13.99 31.39 -6.53
CA VAL A 172 -12.83 30.62 -6.07
C VAL A 172 -13.29 29.31 -5.43
N ALA A 173 -14.20 29.36 -4.45
CA ALA A 173 -14.76 28.17 -3.80
C ALA A 173 -15.41 27.20 -4.81
N GLY A 174 -16.18 27.72 -5.77
CA GLY A 174 -16.80 26.89 -6.81
C GLY A 174 -15.78 26.19 -7.72
N LEU A 175 -14.70 26.90 -8.09
CA LEU A 175 -13.59 26.32 -8.86
C LEU A 175 -12.76 25.33 -8.05
N MET A 176 -12.59 25.57 -6.74
CA MET A 176 -11.94 24.64 -5.82
C MET A 176 -12.73 23.34 -5.73
N GLU A 177 -14.05 23.42 -5.54
CA GLU A 177 -14.91 22.24 -5.45
C GLU A 177 -14.97 21.46 -6.77
N GLN A 178 -15.03 22.17 -7.89
CA GLN A 178 -14.88 21.56 -9.21
C GLN A 178 -13.53 20.82 -9.33
N GLY A 179 -12.43 21.47 -8.93
CA GLY A 179 -11.10 20.88 -8.96
C GLY A 179 -10.99 19.63 -8.07
N ARG A 180 -11.59 19.64 -6.87
CA ARG A 180 -11.60 18.49 -5.95
C ARG A 180 -12.30 17.29 -6.56
N ARG A 181 -13.50 17.48 -7.12
CA ARG A 181 -14.26 16.42 -7.80
C ARG A 181 -13.53 15.87 -9.02
N LEU A 182 -12.91 16.73 -9.82
CA LEU A 182 -12.13 16.31 -10.99
C LEU A 182 -10.88 15.51 -10.59
N LYS A 183 -10.19 15.93 -9.52
CA LYS A 183 -9.05 15.18 -8.97
C LYS A 183 -9.49 13.81 -8.46
N ALA A 184 -10.59 13.73 -7.72
CA ALA A 184 -11.16 12.47 -7.23
C ALA A 184 -11.56 11.54 -8.39
N ALA A 185 -12.04 12.09 -9.50
CA ALA A 185 -12.32 11.34 -10.73
C ALA A 185 -11.07 11.00 -11.58
N GLY A 186 -9.86 11.26 -11.09
CA GLY A 186 -8.59 11.00 -11.81
C GLY A 186 -8.30 11.98 -12.96
N LYS A 187 -9.13 13.00 -13.19
CA LYS A 187 -9.01 13.97 -14.28
C LYS A 187 -8.05 15.11 -13.90
N LEU A 188 -6.78 14.78 -13.68
CA LEU A 188 -5.78 15.70 -13.14
C LEU A 188 -5.60 16.98 -13.98
N ALA A 189 -5.57 16.88 -15.31
CA ALA A 189 -5.43 18.04 -16.20
C ALA A 189 -6.65 18.98 -16.17
N GLU A 190 -7.86 18.46 -15.97
CA GLU A 190 -9.06 19.27 -15.78
C GLU A 190 -9.08 19.93 -14.41
N ALA A 191 -8.71 19.18 -13.36
CA ALA A 191 -8.59 19.70 -12.00
C ALA A 191 -7.61 20.87 -11.93
N GLU A 192 -6.44 20.73 -12.56
CA GLU A 192 -5.44 21.79 -12.63
C GLU A 192 -5.98 23.04 -13.34
N ARG A 193 -6.70 22.88 -14.45
CA ARG A 193 -7.32 24.02 -15.16
C ARG A 193 -8.30 24.77 -14.25
N ALA A 194 -9.10 24.05 -13.46
CA ALA A 194 -10.01 24.66 -12.49
C ALA A 194 -9.24 25.43 -11.41
N TYR A 195 -8.23 24.81 -10.80
CA TYR A 195 -7.42 25.45 -9.76
C TYR A 195 -6.60 26.64 -10.29
N ARG A 196 -6.04 26.59 -11.50
CA ARG A 196 -5.36 27.75 -12.11
C ARG A 196 -6.31 28.92 -12.35
N ARG A 197 -7.57 28.66 -12.69
CA ARG A 197 -8.60 29.71 -12.76
C ARG A 197 -8.89 30.29 -11.38
N ALA A 198 -8.97 29.45 -10.35
CA ALA A 198 -9.14 29.89 -8.96
C ALA A 198 -7.95 30.77 -8.52
N LEU A 199 -6.72 30.39 -8.90
CA LEU A 199 -5.51 31.14 -8.57
C LEU A 199 -5.47 32.50 -9.27
N LYS A 200 -5.98 32.61 -10.50
CA LYS A 200 -6.09 33.91 -11.19
C LYS A 200 -7.03 34.87 -10.45
N LEU A 201 -8.08 34.35 -9.83
CA LEU A 201 -9.04 35.15 -9.06
C LEU A 201 -8.52 35.49 -7.66
N ALA A 202 -7.75 34.58 -7.04
CA ALA A 202 -7.14 34.78 -5.73
C ALA A 202 -5.66 34.34 -5.72
N PRO A 203 -4.72 35.19 -6.19
CA PRO A 203 -3.30 34.81 -6.38
C PRO A 203 -2.53 34.46 -5.11
N ARG A 204 -3.05 34.86 -3.95
CA ARG A 204 -2.48 34.62 -2.62
C ARG A 204 -3.28 33.62 -1.78
N ASN A 205 -4.29 32.95 -2.35
CA ASN A 205 -5.04 31.93 -1.63
C ASN A 205 -4.17 30.68 -1.46
N THR A 206 -3.85 30.35 -0.20
CA THR A 206 -2.97 29.25 0.16
C THR A 206 -3.56 27.88 -0.17
N ASP A 207 -4.88 27.73 -0.05
CA ASP A 207 -5.56 26.45 -0.29
C ASP A 207 -5.51 26.10 -1.78
N VAL A 208 -5.67 27.10 -2.65
CA VAL A 208 -5.50 26.95 -4.10
C VAL A 208 -4.05 26.58 -4.45
N LEU A 209 -3.07 27.20 -3.79
CA LEU A 209 -1.65 26.89 -4.00
C LEU A 209 -1.33 25.45 -3.57
N VAL A 210 -1.79 25.02 -2.40
CA VAL A 210 -1.62 23.63 -1.92
C VAL A 210 -2.29 22.65 -2.87
N ALA A 211 -3.53 22.93 -3.32
CA ALA A 211 -4.25 22.07 -4.25
C ALA A 211 -3.52 21.94 -5.60
N LEU A 212 -2.95 23.03 -6.13
CA LEU A 212 -2.10 23.01 -7.33
C LEU A 212 -0.82 22.21 -7.11
N GLY A 213 -0.17 22.37 -5.96
CA GLY A 213 1.02 21.60 -5.59
C GLY A 213 0.74 20.09 -5.59
N LEU A 214 -0.36 19.67 -4.99
CA LEU A 214 -0.77 18.26 -4.95
C LEU A 214 -1.11 17.70 -6.35
N VAL A 215 -1.79 18.47 -7.21
CA VAL A 215 -2.11 18.02 -8.58
C VAL A 215 -0.87 17.99 -9.47
N ALA A 216 0.03 18.98 -9.35
CA ALA A 216 1.28 19.01 -10.09
C ALA A 216 2.16 17.80 -9.71
N GLY A 217 2.28 17.50 -8.41
CA GLY A 217 3.05 16.36 -7.91
C GLY A 217 2.45 15.01 -8.32
N ALA A 218 1.12 14.85 -8.27
CA ALA A 218 0.44 13.66 -8.79
C ALA A 218 0.68 13.48 -10.32
N GLY A 219 0.87 14.58 -11.04
CA GLY A 219 1.27 14.59 -12.46
C GLY A 219 2.78 14.51 -12.69
N GLN A 220 3.57 14.13 -11.68
CA GLN A 220 5.05 14.01 -11.71
C GLN A 220 5.82 15.30 -12.07
N ARG A 221 5.19 16.47 -11.91
CA ARG A 221 5.85 17.78 -12.10
C ARG A 221 6.35 18.30 -10.76
N PHE A 222 7.39 17.66 -10.26
CA PHE A 222 7.85 17.84 -8.88
C PHE A 222 8.40 19.25 -8.59
N ASP A 223 9.12 19.85 -9.53
CA ASP A 223 9.66 21.22 -9.37
C ASP A 223 8.53 22.24 -9.26
N GLU A 224 7.51 22.13 -10.11
CA GLU A 224 6.33 23.00 -10.08
C GLU A 224 5.53 22.80 -8.80
N ALA A 225 5.36 21.55 -8.35
CA ALA A 225 4.71 21.24 -7.08
C ALA A 225 5.42 21.92 -5.90
N GLY A 226 6.76 21.82 -5.85
CA GLY A 226 7.58 22.47 -4.84
C GLY A 226 7.39 23.98 -4.81
N GLN A 227 7.39 24.63 -5.98
CA GLN A 227 7.16 26.09 -6.08
C GLN A 227 5.80 26.52 -5.53
N PHE A 228 4.74 25.74 -5.75
CA PHE A 228 3.43 26.06 -5.20
C PHE A 228 3.40 25.95 -3.67
N PHE A 229 3.99 24.89 -3.09
CA PHE A 229 4.10 24.76 -1.64
C PHE A 229 4.97 25.87 -1.02
N ASP A 230 6.10 26.21 -1.65
CA ASP A 230 6.99 27.29 -1.19
C ASP A 230 6.28 28.64 -1.22
N ARG A 231 5.47 28.93 -2.25
CA ARG A 231 4.64 30.14 -2.30
C ARG A 231 3.59 30.17 -1.19
N ALA A 232 2.96 29.03 -0.88
CA ALA A 232 1.99 28.94 0.20
C ALA A 232 2.66 29.21 1.57
N LEU A 233 3.85 28.64 1.79
CA LEU A 233 4.64 28.84 3.01
C LEU A 233 5.23 30.26 3.11
N ALA A 234 5.58 30.90 2.01
CA ALA A 234 5.99 32.31 2.00
C ALA A 234 4.86 33.25 2.45
N ILE A 235 3.60 32.88 2.19
CA ILE A 235 2.42 33.62 2.65
C ILE A 235 2.10 33.28 4.11
N LYS A 236 2.15 31.98 4.47
CA LYS A 236 1.88 31.48 5.82
C LYS A 236 2.92 30.42 6.21
N PRO A 237 4.01 30.81 6.92
CA PRO A 237 5.13 29.91 7.23
C PRO A 237 4.77 28.65 8.02
N GLY A 238 3.73 28.70 8.85
CA GLY A 238 3.24 27.56 9.64
C GLY A 238 2.07 26.79 9.01
N LEU A 239 1.81 26.94 7.70
CA LEU A 239 0.70 26.25 7.06
C LEU A 239 0.96 24.73 6.99
N LEU A 240 0.26 23.99 7.85
CA LEU A 240 0.41 22.55 8.00
C LEU A 240 0.22 21.79 6.69
N ASP A 241 -0.86 22.07 5.94
CA ASP A 241 -1.18 21.38 4.68
C ASP A 241 -0.07 21.53 3.63
N ALA A 242 0.60 22.68 3.59
CA ALA A 242 1.74 22.90 2.69
C ALA A 242 2.97 22.13 3.17
N ARG A 243 3.23 22.04 4.48
CA ARG A 243 4.32 21.21 5.04
C ARG A 243 4.09 19.72 4.76
N LEU A 244 2.87 19.21 4.99
CA LEU A 244 2.46 17.84 4.63
C LEU A 244 2.55 17.60 3.11
N GLY A 245 2.21 18.61 2.31
CA GLY A 245 2.45 18.61 0.86
C GLY A 245 3.92 18.39 0.49
N LYS A 246 4.86 19.04 1.20
CA LYS A 246 6.31 18.82 1.00
C LYS A 246 6.77 17.45 1.44
N VAL A 247 6.19 16.85 2.49
CA VAL A 247 6.44 15.46 2.87
C VAL A 247 6.07 14.53 1.72
N ARG A 248 4.85 14.66 1.17
CA ARG A 248 4.39 13.87 0.01
C ARG A 248 5.28 14.05 -1.21
N LEU A 249 5.71 15.29 -1.48
CA LEU A 249 6.61 15.58 -2.60
C LEU A 249 7.94 14.84 -2.46
N ALA A 250 8.54 14.86 -1.27
CA ALA A 250 9.78 14.12 -1.00
C ALA A 250 9.59 12.61 -1.19
N ILE A 251 8.45 12.05 -0.74
CA ILE A 251 8.10 10.65 -0.99
C ILE A 251 8.01 10.36 -2.50
N TRP A 252 7.30 11.19 -3.27
CA TRP A 252 7.16 11.01 -4.72
C TRP A 252 8.50 11.13 -5.48
N GLN A 253 9.44 11.92 -4.94
CA GLN A 253 10.80 12.04 -5.47
C GLN A 253 11.71 10.87 -5.06
N GLY A 254 11.27 10.00 -4.16
CA GLY A 254 12.09 8.93 -3.59
C GLY A 254 13.13 9.42 -2.57
N ASP A 255 13.00 10.66 -2.09
CA ASP A 255 13.90 11.26 -1.09
C ASP A 255 13.39 10.96 0.33
N GLY A 256 13.57 9.70 0.74
CA GLY A 256 13.19 9.20 2.06
C GLY A 256 13.77 10.02 3.23
N PRO A 257 15.09 10.30 3.27
CA PRO A 257 15.69 11.10 4.34
C PRO A 257 15.08 12.48 4.48
N ARG A 258 14.78 13.16 3.38
CA ARG A 258 14.11 14.47 3.41
C ARG A 258 12.66 14.34 3.85
N ALA A 259 11.92 13.33 3.38
CA ALA A 259 10.55 13.09 3.81
C ALA A 259 10.49 12.87 5.33
N ARG A 260 11.41 12.06 5.87
CA ARG A 260 11.56 11.80 7.30
C ARG A 260 11.82 13.07 8.11
N ALA A 261 12.81 13.87 7.69
CA ALA A 261 13.14 15.11 8.39
C ALA A 261 11.95 16.08 8.46
N ILE A 262 11.17 16.21 7.37
CA ILE A 262 10.01 17.10 7.33
C ILE A 262 8.85 16.55 8.19
N VAL A 263 8.57 15.23 8.14
CA VAL A 263 7.45 14.66 8.92
C VAL A 263 7.74 14.70 10.42
N ASP A 264 8.99 14.48 10.84
CA ASP A 264 9.41 14.58 12.24
C ASP A 264 9.21 16.00 12.78
N ASP A 265 9.60 17.01 11.99
CA ASP A 265 9.41 18.43 12.31
C ASP A 265 7.92 18.83 12.35
N VAL A 266 7.08 18.23 11.51
CA VAL A 266 5.62 18.42 11.58
C VAL A 266 5.06 17.81 12.87
N LEU A 267 5.39 16.54 13.16
CA LEU A 267 4.91 15.82 14.35
C LEU A 267 5.41 16.43 15.66
N ALA A 268 6.58 17.07 15.68
CA ALA A 268 7.04 17.83 16.84
C ALA A 268 6.09 18.98 17.21
N SER A 269 5.48 19.62 16.20
CA SER A 269 4.53 20.73 16.38
C SER A 269 3.06 20.30 16.46
N ALA A 270 2.72 19.13 15.89
CA ALA A 270 1.37 18.61 15.81
C ALA A 270 1.38 17.08 16.02
N PRO A 271 1.61 16.60 17.25
CA PRO A 271 1.92 15.20 17.53
C PRO A 271 0.79 14.23 17.17
N ASP A 272 -0.46 14.68 17.24
CA ASP A 272 -1.66 13.85 17.00
C ASP A 272 -2.34 14.19 15.66
N ASN A 273 -1.61 14.84 14.75
CA ASN A 273 -2.13 15.05 13.41
C ASN A 273 -2.18 13.73 12.63
N VAL A 274 -3.40 13.25 12.35
CA VAL A 274 -3.67 11.97 11.68
C VAL A 274 -2.95 11.84 10.34
N GLU A 275 -2.96 12.89 9.51
CA GLU A 275 -2.32 12.88 8.19
C GLU A 275 -0.79 12.81 8.28
N ALA A 276 -0.19 13.51 9.25
CA ALA A 276 1.24 13.43 9.54
C ALA A 276 1.64 12.03 10.02
N LEU A 277 0.84 11.42 10.91
CA LEU A 277 1.08 10.07 11.41
C LEU A 277 0.94 9.01 10.31
N ASN A 278 -0.06 9.13 9.42
CA ASN A 278 -0.18 8.26 8.24
C ASN A 278 1.03 8.39 7.32
N LEU A 279 1.50 9.62 7.06
CA LEU A 279 2.70 9.84 6.25
C LEU A 279 3.96 9.29 6.93
N ASP A 280 4.11 9.49 8.23
CA ASP A 280 5.22 8.93 9.02
C ASP A 280 5.27 7.41 8.91
N ALA A 281 4.12 6.76 9.06
CA ALA A 281 3.99 5.31 8.94
C ALA A 281 4.31 4.81 7.53
N ARG A 282 3.86 5.52 6.49
CA ARG A 282 4.18 5.19 5.08
C ARG A 282 5.66 5.36 4.77
N ILE A 283 6.32 6.40 5.29
CA ILE A 283 7.77 6.55 5.15
C ILE A 283 8.47 5.41 5.89
N SER A 284 7.99 5.01 7.07
CA SER A 284 8.59 3.90 7.83
C SER A 284 8.44 2.55 7.12
N LEU A 285 7.32 2.32 6.43
CA LEU A 285 7.16 1.17 5.53
C LEU A 285 8.20 1.17 4.41
N LEU A 286 8.47 2.33 3.78
CA LEU A 286 9.48 2.46 2.73
C LEU A 286 10.91 2.25 3.26
N GLU A 287 11.16 2.61 4.51
CA GLU A 287 12.43 2.39 5.21
C GLU A 287 12.56 0.96 5.77
N ALA A 288 11.53 0.11 5.62
CA ALA A 288 11.42 -1.20 6.25
C ALA A 288 11.48 -1.19 7.80
N ASP A 289 11.19 -0.04 8.43
CA ASP A 289 10.99 0.08 9.87
C ASP A 289 9.53 -0.23 10.22
N TYR A 290 9.21 -1.53 10.18
CA TYR A 290 7.86 -2.03 10.45
C TYR A 290 7.39 -1.76 11.88
N THR A 291 8.33 -1.62 12.83
CA THR A 291 8.01 -1.30 14.22
C THR A 291 7.49 0.12 14.34
N ARG A 292 8.20 1.10 13.78
CA ARG A 292 7.74 2.49 13.77
C ARG A 292 6.49 2.67 12.92
N ALA A 293 6.41 1.99 11.77
CA ALA A 293 5.22 2.03 10.92
C ALA A 293 3.96 1.57 11.68
N GLY A 294 4.05 0.42 12.35
CA GLY A 294 2.96 -0.11 13.19
C GLY A 294 2.55 0.87 14.29
N GLN A 295 3.52 1.42 15.04
CA GLN A 295 3.25 2.39 16.11
C GLN A 295 2.52 3.64 15.60
N SER A 296 2.94 4.19 14.46
CA SER A 296 2.31 5.38 13.89
C SER A 296 0.90 5.11 13.38
N PHE A 297 0.64 3.95 12.75
CA PHE A 297 -0.71 3.56 12.38
C PHE A 297 -1.60 3.25 13.59
N ASP A 298 -1.07 2.60 14.62
CA ASP A 298 -1.82 2.34 15.86
C ASP A 298 -2.24 3.65 16.55
N ARG A 299 -1.37 4.68 16.52
CA ARG A 299 -1.73 6.03 17.00
C ARG A 299 -2.83 6.67 16.17
N VAL A 300 -2.83 6.49 14.85
CA VAL A 300 -3.93 6.94 14.00
C VAL A 300 -5.22 6.25 14.38
N LEU A 301 -5.21 4.93 14.54
CA LEU A 301 -6.40 4.16 14.91
C LEU A 301 -6.91 4.43 16.34
N ALA A 302 -6.04 4.91 17.23
CA ALA A 302 -6.45 5.38 18.55
C ALA A 302 -7.23 6.71 18.48
N ILE A 303 -6.92 7.58 17.52
CA ILE A 303 -7.58 8.86 17.30
C ILE A 303 -8.84 8.70 16.42
N ASP A 304 -8.70 7.94 15.34
CA ASP A 304 -9.74 7.63 14.37
C ASP A 304 -9.80 6.10 14.12
N PRO A 305 -10.62 5.38 14.91
CA PRO A 305 -10.76 3.93 14.77
C PRO A 305 -11.34 3.46 13.43
N ARG A 306 -11.89 4.38 12.61
CA ARG A 306 -12.46 4.09 11.29
C ARG A 306 -11.60 4.64 10.16
N ASN A 307 -10.30 4.77 10.39
CA ASN A 307 -9.35 5.18 9.37
C ASN A 307 -8.97 4.02 8.44
N ALA A 308 -9.52 3.99 7.22
CA ALA A 308 -9.25 2.93 6.25
C ALA A 308 -7.77 2.91 5.81
N GLU A 309 -7.13 4.07 5.63
CA GLU A 309 -5.72 4.18 5.25
C GLU A 309 -4.80 3.56 6.31
N ALA A 310 -5.05 3.81 7.60
CA ALA A 310 -4.26 3.21 8.66
C ALA A 310 -4.47 1.71 8.80
N LEU A 311 -5.71 1.20 8.65
CA LEU A 311 -5.98 -0.24 8.62
C LEU A 311 -5.32 -0.94 7.43
N LEU A 312 -5.33 -0.29 6.26
CA LEU A 312 -4.60 -0.74 5.08
C LEU A 312 -3.09 -0.81 5.37
N GLY A 313 -2.56 0.23 6.00
CA GLY A 313 -1.18 0.32 6.44
C GLY A 313 -0.77 -0.76 7.44
N ILE A 314 -1.60 -1.04 8.45
CA ILE A 314 -1.40 -2.17 9.38
C ILE A 314 -1.37 -3.48 8.62
N GLY A 315 -2.26 -3.66 7.64
CA GLY A 315 -2.23 -4.86 6.80
C GLY A 315 -0.91 -4.99 6.04
N ASP A 316 -0.39 -3.90 5.48
CA ASP A 316 0.90 -3.87 4.78
C ASP A 316 2.06 -4.18 5.74
N VAL A 317 2.04 -3.66 6.97
CA VAL A 317 3.01 -3.99 8.03
C VAL A 317 2.96 -5.49 8.35
N ARG A 318 1.78 -6.04 8.65
CA ARG A 318 1.62 -7.47 9.00
C ARG A 318 2.05 -8.40 7.89
N ARG A 319 1.77 -8.03 6.64
CA ARG A 319 2.21 -8.79 5.48
C ARG A 319 3.73 -8.77 5.34
N ALA A 320 4.37 -7.62 5.57
CA ALA A 320 5.82 -7.49 5.58
C ALA A 320 6.49 -8.27 6.73
N GLU A 321 5.80 -8.45 7.85
CA GLU A 321 6.22 -9.31 8.96
C GLU A 321 6.00 -10.81 8.69
N GLY A 322 5.25 -11.16 7.64
CA GLY A 322 4.92 -12.54 7.26
C GLY A 322 3.63 -13.09 7.89
N ASP A 323 2.85 -12.27 8.59
CA ASP A 323 1.54 -12.61 9.13
C ASP A 323 0.42 -12.23 8.13
N ASP A 324 0.29 -13.03 7.06
CA ASP A 324 -0.72 -12.79 6.03
C ASP A 324 -2.16 -12.93 6.56
N ALA A 325 -2.36 -13.70 7.64
CA ALA A 325 -3.67 -13.86 8.26
C ALA A 325 -4.10 -12.55 8.93
N ALA A 326 -3.23 -11.97 9.76
CA ALA A 326 -3.49 -10.65 10.35
C ALA A 326 -3.56 -9.55 9.29
N ALA A 327 -2.73 -9.62 8.24
CA ALA A 327 -2.77 -8.67 7.14
C ALA A 327 -4.14 -8.65 6.45
N ARG A 328 -4.64 -9.83 6.07
CA ARG A 328 -5.98 -10.00 5.46
C ARG A 328 -7.09 -9.54 6.38
N ALA A 329 -6.98 -9.79 7.69
CA ALA A 329 -7.95 -9.29 8.66
C ALA A 329 -8.02 -7.75 8.66
N ALA A 330 -6.87 -7.07 8.67
CA ALA A 330 -6.80 -5.62 8.61
C ALA A 330 -7.33 -5.06 7.27
N TYR A 331 -6.97 -5.69 6.14
CA TYR A 331 -7.52 -5.30 4.83
C TYR A 331 -9.03 -5.46 4.74
N ASN A 332 -9.59 -6.54 5.31
CA ASN A 332 -11.05 -6.73 5.34
C ASN A 332 -11.74 -5.66 6.21
N GLN A 333 -11.12 -5.22 7.31
CA GLN A 333 -11.62 -4.10 8.10
C GLN A 333 -11.59 -2.79 7.31
N ALA A 334 -10.50 -2.52 6.57
CA ALA A 334 -10.40 -1.36 5.69
C ALA A 334 -11.47 -1.40 4.58
N LEU A 335 -11.69 -2.56 3.95
CA LEU A 335 -12.70 -2.75 2.90
C LEU A 335 -14.13 -2.56 3.43
N ALA A 336 -14.39 -2.90 4.70
CA ALA A 336 -15.68 -2.65 5.33
C ALA A 336 -15.97 -1.15 5.53
N ILE A 337 -14.93 -0.32 5.62
CA ILE A 337 -15.03 1.15 5.71
C ILE A 337 -15.15 1.76 4.30
N GLU A 338 -14.37 1.26 3.34
CA GLU A 338 -14.39 1.71 1.94
C GLU A 338 -14.76 0.57 0.97
N PRO A 339 -16.04 0.20 0.87
CA PRO A 339 -16.48 -0.84 -0.06
C PRO A 339 -16.18 -0.46 -1.52
N GLY A 340 -15.65 -1.42 -2.29
CA GLY A 340 -15.30 -1.21 -3.70
C GLY A 340 -13.99 -0.45 -3.94
N SER A 341 -13.17 -0.25 -2.90
CA SER A 341 -11.83 0.31 -3.06
C SER A 341 -10.92 -0.68 -3.79
N ALA A 342 -10.60 -0.36 -5.05
CA ALA A 342 -9.72 -1.16 -5.90
C ALA A 342 -8.33 -1.37 -5.26
N GLU A 343 -7.84 -0.42 -4.46
CA GLU A 343 -6.55 -0.51 -3.79
C GLU A 343 -6.52 -1.59 -2.71
N ILE A 344 -7.64 -1.73 -1.97
CA ILE A 344 -7.79 -2.72 -0.90
C ILE A 344 -8.07 -4.09 -1.51
N GLU A 345 -8.93 -4.16 -2.54
CA GLU A 345 -9.21 -5.39 -3.27
C GLU A 345 -7.95 -5.97 -3.92
N GLN A 346 -7.09 -5.13 -4.49
CA GLN A 346 -5.79 -5.56 -5.03
C GLN A 346 -4.91 -6.22 -3.96
N ARG A 347 -4.84 -5.67 -2.75
CA ARG A 347 -4.09 -6.28 -1.64
C ARG A 347 -4.69 -7.60 -1.20
N LEU A 348 -6.01 -7.75 -1.19
CA LEU A 348 -6.68 -9.01 -0.85
C LEU A 348 -6.53 -10.08 -1.94
N ALA A 349 -6.42 -9.66 -3.20
CA ALA A 349 -6.22 -10.55 -4.36
C ALA A 349 -4.83 -11.21 -4.37
N VAL A 350 -3.82 -10.62 -3.71
CA VAL A 350 -2.50 -11.24 -3.55
C VAL A 350 -2.66 -12.55 -2.76
N PRO A 351 -2.33 -13.72 -3.37
CA PRO A 351 -2.48 -15.00 -2.68
C PRO A 351 -1.54 -15.06 -1.47
N PRO A 352 -1.92 -15.80 -0.42
CA PRO A 352 -1.05 -15.98 0.73
C PRO A 352 0.30 -16.57 0.30
N PRO A 353 1.41 -16.18 0.93
CA PRO A 353 2.70 -16.74 0.61
C PRO A 353 2.69 -18.24 0.88
N ARG A 354 3.00 -19.02 -0.15
CA ARG A 354 3.23 -20.47 -0.01
C ARG A 354 4.47 -20.68 0.84
N LYS A 355 4.29 -21.34 1.98
CA LYS A 355 5.36 -21.53 2.97
C LYS A 355 6.19 -22.76 2.65
N TRP A 356 5.60 -23.76 2.02
CA TRP A 356 6.27 -25.01 1.69
C TRP A 356 6.72 -25.03 0.24
N ARG A 357 7.89 -25.63 0.01
CA ARG A 357 8.40 -26.00 -1.31
C ARG A 357 8.94 -27.41 -1.24
N LEU A 358 8.45 -28.28 -2.13
CA LEU A 358 8.92 -29.62 -2.35
C LEU A 358 9.66 -29.66 -3.68
N ASP A 359 10.89 -30.18 -3.68
CA ASP A 359 11.67 -30.44 -4.87
C ASP A 359 11.96 -31.95 -4.94
N ILE A 360 11.67 -32.59 -6.07
CA ILE A 360 11.99 -34.00 -6.32
C ILE A 360 12.72 -34.06 -7.65
N GLY A 361 13.80 -34.82 -7.74
CA GLY A 361 14.50 -35.04 -9.00
C GLY A 361 15.22 -36.36 -9.05
N THR A 362 15.43 -36.86 -10.26
CA THR A 362 16.25 -38.03 -10.54
C THR A 362 17.09 -37.78 -11.78
N GLU A 363 18.31 -38.27 -11.75
CA GLU A 363 19.25 -38.28 -12.85
C GLU A 363 19.72 -39.71 -13.06
N VAL A 364 19.79 -40.11 -14.33
CA VAL A 364 20.33 -41.40 -14.75
C VAL A 364 21.46 -41.11 -15.70
N SER A 365 22.59 -41.80 -15.51
CA SER A 365 23.78 -41.62 -16.33
C SER A 365 24.18 -42.92 -17.00
N ASP A 366 24.47 -42.80 -18.30
CA ASP A 366 25.09 -43.83 -19.12
C ASP A 366 26.59 -43.53 -19.26
N LEU A 367 27.42 -44.56 -19.10
CA LEU A 367 28.88 -44.45 -19.06
C LEU A 367 29.50 -45.24 -20.22
N THR A 368 30.43 -44.63 -20.94
CA THR A 368 31.20 -45.37 -21.96
C THR A 368 32.01 -46.51 -21.33
N GLY A 369 32.19 -47.60 -22.07
CA GLY A 369 32.99 -48.73 -21.60
C GLY A 369 32.23 -49.75 -20.74
N GLY A 370 30.90 -49.64 -20.62
CA GLY A 370 30.07 -50.65 -19.96
C GLY A 370 30.23 -50.72 -18.45
N LEU A 371 30.61 -49.60 -17.82
CA LEU A 371 30.92 -49.49 -16.39
C LEU A 371 29.69 -49.54 -15.46
N GLY A 372 28.49 -49.70 -16.02
CA GLY A 372 27.21 -49.74 -15.32
C GLY A 372 26.58 -48.36 -15.10
N ASP A 373 25.28 -48.33 -14.80
CA ASP A 373 24.50 -47.09 -14.71
C ASP A 373 24.76 -46.36 -13.39
N TRP A 374 24.86 -45.04 -13.45
CA TRP A 374 24.86 -44.19 -12.26
C TRP A 374 23.48 -43.54 -12.08
N THR A 375 22.96 -43.55 -10.87
CA THR A 375 21.70 -42.87 -10.56
C THR A 375 21.86 -41.91 -9.40
N ASP A 376 21.28 -40.73 -9.52
CA ASP A 376 21.25 -39.72 -8.46
C ASP A 376 19.81 -39.24 -8.28
N SER A 377 19.21 -39.51 -7.14
CA SER A 377 17.85 -39.09 -6.81
C SER A 377 17.85 -38.19 -5.60
N ALA A 378 17.04 -37.15 -5.60
CA ALA A 378 16.90 -36.27 -4.45
C ALA A 378 15.47 -35.85 -4.19
N ALA A 379 15.15 -35.71 -2.91
CA ALA A 379 13.93 -35.08 -2.43
C ALA A 379 14.31 -34.00 -1.41
N GLY A 380 13.80 -32.78 -1.60
CA GLY A 380 14.03 -31.64 -0.74
C GLY A 380 12.72 -31.01 -0.29
N LEU A 381 12.67 -30.60 0.97
CA LEU A 381 11.54 -29.86 1.55
C LEU A 381 12.08 -28.59 2.18
N ALA A 382 11.53 -27.45 1.79
CA ALA A 382 11.84 -26.15 2.35
C ALA A 382 10.60 -25.51 2.98
N TYR A 383 10.81 -24.85 4.10
CA TYR A 383 9.81 -24.10 4.84
C TYR A 383 10.28 -22.64 5.02
N ARG A 384 9.50 -21.71 4.50
CA ARG A 384 9.69 -20.27 4.71
C ARG A 384 9.18 -19.88 6.09
N LEU A 385 10.10 -19.75 7.04
CA LEU A 385 9.81 -19.38 8.42
C LEU A 385 9.37 -17.91 8.53
N SER A 386 10.03 -17.04 7.77
CA SER A 386 9.73 -15.60 7.65
C SER A 386 10.05 -15.12 6.22
N PRO A 387 9.73 -13.87 5.86
CA PRO A 387 10.16 -13.30 4.58
C PRO A 387 11.69 -13.32 4.38
N ALA A 388 12.46 -13.33 5.47
CA ALA A 388 13.91 -13.30 5.46
C ALA A 388 14.56 -14.67 5.70
N THR A 389 13.86 -15.63 6.31
CA THR A 389 14.46 -16.88 6.77
C THR A 389 13.76 -18.10 6.17
N THR A 390 14.53 -18.98 5.53
CA THR A 390 14.05 -20.27 5.03
C THR A 390 14.88 -21.40 5.62
N LEU A 391 14.20 -22.45 6.07
CA LEU A 391 14.83 -23.71 6.48
C LEU A 391 14.57 -24.74 5.40
N SER A 392 15.58 -25.54 5.06
CA SER A 392 15.41 -26.63 4.11
C SER A 392 16.14 -27.88 4.55
N GLY A 393 15.56 -29.01 4.20
CA GLY A 393 16.18 -30.32 4.31
C GLY A 393 16.17 -31.00 2.95
N ARG A 394 17.24 -31.70 2.61
CA ARG A 394 17.36 -32.47 1.37
C ARG A 394 17.93 -33.84 1.65
N THR A 395 17.36 -34.86 1.04
CA THR A 395 17.91 -36.21 1.01
C THR A 395 18.34 -36.52 -0.41
N ARG A 396 19.57 -37.01 -0.57
CA ARG A 396 20.16 -37.46 -1.84
C ARG A 396 20.46 -38.95 -1.71
N VAL A 397 20.09 -39.72 -2.72
CA VAL A 397 20.37 -41.15 -2.85
C VAL A 397 21.17 -41.31 -4.14
N ALA A 398 22.44 -41.63 -4.02
CA ALA A 398 23.32 -41.83 -5.15
C ALA A 398 23.70 -43.32 -5.24
N THR A 399 23.66 -43.91 -6.42
CA THR A 399 24.13 -45.27 -6.66
C THR A 399 25.19 -45.27 -7.75
N ARG A 400 26.35 -45.83 -7.44
CA ARG A 400 27.51 -45.94 -8.34
C ARG A 400 28.18 -47.29 -8.12
N TYR A 401 28.46 -48.02 -9.20
CA TYR A 401 29.21 -49.29 -9.15
C TYR A 401 28.67 -50.34 -8.17
N GLY A 402 27.35 -50.37 -7.94
CA GLY A 402 26.71 -51.31 -7.00
C GLY A 402 26.70 -50.85 -5.54
N HIS A 403 27.28 -49.69 -5.23
CA HIS A 403 27.23 -49.03 -3.92
C HIS A 403 26.16 -47.94 -3.91
N THR A 404 25.50 -47.76 -2.77
CA THR A 404 24.44 -46.76 -2.60
C THR A 404 24.69 -45.92 -1.36
N ASP A 405 24.93 -44.63 -1.56
CA ASP A 405 25.08 -43.65 -0.50
C ASP A 405 23.81 -42.83 -0.33
N VAL A 406 23.44 -42.58 0.94
CA VAL A 406 22.31 -41.72 1.30
C VAL A 406 22.82 -40.53 2.11
N GLN A 407 22.76 -39.34 1.52
CA GLN A 407 23.15 -38.10 2.16
C GLN A 407 21.93 -37.30 2.61
N VAL A 408 21.95 -36.79 3.84
CA VAL A 408 20.95 -35.87 4.36
C VAL A 408 21.61 -34.52 4.63
N GLU A 409 21.06 -33.46 4.07
CA GLU A 409 21.50 -32.07 4.20
C GLU A 409 20.43 -31.23 4.90
N GLY A 410 20.86 -30.40 5.84
CA GLY A 410 20.07 -29.32 6.41
C GLY A 410 20.69 -27.98 6.04
N ARG A 411 19.86 -26.99 5.70
CA ARG A 411 20.28 -25.66 5.29
C ARG A 411 19.37 -24.58 5.86
N ILE A 412 19.99 -23.46 6.26
CA ILE A 412 19.31 -22.22 6.63
C ILE A 412 19.74 -21.10 5.69
N ASP A 413 18.77 -20.41 5.10
CA ASP A 413 18.96 -19.22 4.28
C ASP A 413 18.44 -18.00 5.06
N GLN A 414 19.22 -16.93 5.09
CA GLN A 414 18.90 -15.68 5.78
C GLN A 414 19.18 -14.47 4.87
N ALA A 415 18.14 -13.68 4.59
CA ALA A 415 18.27 -12.34 4.05
C ALA A 415 18.51 -11.36 5.21
N PHE A 416 19.57 -10.56 5.11
CA PHE A 416 19.88 -9.51 6.08
C PHE A 416 19.42 -8.14 5.58
N SER A 417 19.35 -7.97 4.26
CA SER A 417 18.77 -6.81 3.60
C SER A 417 18.22 -7.22 2.23
N PRO A 418 17.48 -6.35 1.52
CA PRO A 418 17.07 -6.60 0.15
C PRO A 418 18.24 -6.85 -0.82
N ALA A 419 19.45 -6.39 -0.47
CA ALA A 419 20.63 -6.52 -1.31
C ALA A 419 21.64 -7.55 -0.80
N PHE A 420 21.44 -8.14 0.39
CA PHE A 420 22.40 -9.06 0.98
C PHE A 420 21.72 -10.24 1.68
N SER A 421 22.14 -11.45 1.30
CA SER A 421 21.73 -12.70 1.92
C SER A 421 22.90 -13.65 2.09
N ALA A 422 22.78 -14.56 3.05
CA ALA A 422 23.73 -15.65 3.24
C ALA A 422 23.01 -16.93 3.65
N TYR A 423 23.70 -18.05 3.53
CA TYR A 423 23.22 -19.34 3.96
C TYR A 423 24.33 -20.15 4.62
N ALA A 424 23.92 -21.12 5.42
CA ALA A 424 24.79 -22.17 5.94
C ALA A 424 24.12 -23.53 5.74
N LEU A 425 24.92 -24.56 5.48
CA LEU A 425 24.47 -25.93 5.34
C LEU A 425 25.40 -26.89 6.06
N ALA A 426 24.84 -28.03 6.44
CA ALA A 426 25.58 -29.20 6.89
C ALA A 426 24.91 -30.45 6.30
N ALA A 427 25.72 -31.41 5.88
CA ALA A 427 25.25 -32.68 5.38
C ALA A 427 26.00 -33.83 6.04
N ALA A 428 25.35 -34.99 6.11
CA ALA A 428 25.94 -36.23 6.58
C ALA A 428 25.50 -37.39 5.71
N THR A 429 26.43 -38.31 5.46
CA THR A 429 26.21 -39.55 4.72
C THR A 429 26.62 -40.70 5.63
N PRO A 430 25.67 -41.36 6.31
CA PRO A 430 25.96 -42.57 7.06
C PRO A 430 26.54 -43.65 6.13
N ASP A 431 27.57 -44.35 6.59
CA ASP A 431 28.20 -45.47 5.87
C ASP A 431 28.61 -45.11 4.42
N ALA A 432 29.21 -43.94 4.23
CA ALA A 432 29.57 -43.43 2.91
C ALA A 432 30.64 -44.28 2.21
N ASP A 433 30.33 -44.76 1.01
CA ASP A 433 31.26 -45.47 0.13
C ASP A 433 32.00 -44.50 -0.81
N PHE A 434 31.36 -43.42 -1.29
CA PHE A 434 31.96 -42.50 -2.27
C PHE A 434 31.53 -41.03 -2.16
N LEU A 435 30.44 -40.72 -1.46
CA LEU A 435 30.07 -39.37 -1.07
C LEU A 435 30.87 -38.94 0.17
N ALA A 436 30.89 -37.64 0.44
CA ALA A 436 31.48 -37.13 1.67
C ALA A 436 30.73 -37.68 2.89
N ARG A 437 31.46 -38.17 3.90
CA ARG A 437 30.92 -38.62 5.20
C ARG A 437 30.15 -37.49 5.87
N TYR A 438 30.70 -36.28 5.82
CA TYR A 438 29.98 -35.06 6.14
C TYR A 438 30.46 -33.90 5.27
N SER A 439 29.60 -32.89 5.19
CA SER A 439 29.91 -31.64 4.52
C SER A 439 29.48 -30.48 5.39
N ILE A 440 30.26 -29.41 5.38
CA ILE A 440 29.86 -28.12 5.94
C ILE A 440 30.08 -27.04 4.89
N GLY A 441 29.14 -26.12 4.78
CA GLY A 441 29.25 -25.08 3.76
C GLY A 441 28.49 -23.83 4.12
N ALA A 442 28.89 -22.73 3.48
CA ALA A 442 28.22 -21.45 3.57
C ALA A 442 28.38 -20.70 2.26
N GLY A 443 27.46 -19.79 2.01
CA GLY A 443 27.57 -18.88 0.89
C GLY A 443 26.85 -17.57 1.13
N ALA A 444 27.15 -16.60 0.28
CA ALA A 444 26.65 -15.24 0.40
C ALA A 444 26.40 -14.64 -0.98
N SER A 445 25.41 -13.74 -1.05
CA SER A 445 24.96 -13.07 -2.27
C SER A 445 24.75 -11.58 -2.02
N TRP A 446 25.32 -10.75 -2.88
CA TRP A 446 25.19 -9.30 -2.89
C TRP A 446 24.60 -8.82 -4.21
N GLN A 447 23.48 -8.11 -4.18
CA GLN A 447 22.97 -7.37 -5.33
C GLN A 447 23.74 -6.05 -5.47
N VAL A 448 24.66 -5.99 -6.43
CA VAL A 448 25.59 -4.86 -6.62
C VAL A 448 25.10 -3.82 -7.62
N VAL A 449 24.16 -4.19 -8.50
CA VAL A 449 23.53 -3.28 -9.45
C VAL A 449 22.01 -3.44 -9.33
N ALA A 450 21.32 -2.34 -9.06
CA ALA A 450 19.87 -2.29 -9.07
C ALA A 450 19.32 -2.40 -10.50
N PRO A 451 18.13 -2.99 -10.70
CA PRO A 451 17.54 -3.11 -12.03
C PRO A 451 17.30 -1.74 -12.67
N ALA A 452 17.68 -1.61 -13.94
CA ALA A 452 17.42 -0.46 -14.81
C ALA A 452 16.66 -0.91 -16.06
N LYS A 453 16.14 0.03 -16.85
CA LYS A 453 15.37 -0.29 -18.08
C LYS A 453 16.08 -1.22 -19.07
N ALA A 454 17.42 -1.23 -19.09
CA ALA A 454 18.20 -2.02 -20.05
C ALA A 454 18.77 -3.33 -19.46
N PHE A 455 18.85 -3.47 -18.14
CA PHE A 455 19.46 -4.61 -17.46
C PHE A 455 18.78 -4.87 -16.11
N GLY A 456 18.52 -6.14 -15.82
CA GLY A 456 18.04 -6.57 -14.51
C GLY A 456 19.14 -6.50 -13.44
N PRO A 457 18.86 -7.01 -12.23
CA PRO A 457 19.83 -6.96 -11.14
C PRO A 457 21.09 -7.76 -11.48
N VAL A 458 22.25 -7.28 -11.02
CA VAL A 458 23.51 -8.03 -11.04
C VAL A 458 23.86 -8.41 -9.61
N SER A 459 24.20 -9.69 -9.42
CA SER A 459 24.63 -10.24 -8.14
C SER A 459 26.06 -10.75 -8.21
N LEU A 460 26.80 -10.50 -7.14
CA LEU A 460 28.06 -11.17 -6.83
C LEU A 460 27.79 -12.19 -5.73
N ASN A 461 28.39 -13.35 -5.86
CA ASN A 461 28.11 -14.48 -4.99
C ASN A 461 29.41 -15.20 -4.65
N ILE A 462 29.43 -15.87 -3.51
CA ILE A 462 30.50 -16.77 -3.12
C ILE A 462 29.92 -17.97 -2.38
N ASP A 463 30.41 -19.15 -2.72
CA ASP A 463 30.12 -20.40 -2.03
C ASP A 463 31.43 -21.00 -1.51
N ALA A 464 31.43 -21.51 -0.29
CA ALA A 464 32.54 -22.27 0.28
C ALA A 464 32.01 -23.55 0.93
N ARG A 465 32.67 -24.67 0.67
CA ARG A 465 32.28 -25.99 1.20
C ARG A 465 33.52 -26.78 1.57
N TYR A 466 33.45 -27.50 2.68
CA TYR A 466 34.39 -28.54 3.06
C TYR A 466 33.66 -29.88 3.04
N ASP A 467 34.24 -30.85 2.36
CA ASP A 467 33.73 -32.20 2.18
C ASP A 467 34.76 -33.20 2.73
N ASP A 468 34.37 -33.98 3.73
CA ASP A 468 35.23 -34.97 4.39
C ASP A 468 34.98 -36.37 3.79
N PHE A 469 36.01 -36.97 3.21
CA PHE A 469 35.97 -38.33 2.62
C PHE A 469 36.79 -39.31 3.46
N ALA A 470 36.77 -40.59 3.06
CA ALA A 470 37.52 -41.68 3.70
C ALA A 470 38.97 -41.29 4.03
N ASP A 471 39.68 -40.82 3.00
CA ASP A 471 41.13 -40.66 3.01
C ASP A 471 41.62 -39.20 2.90
N THR A 472 40.72 -38.24 2.65
CA THR A 472 41.07 -36.82 2.48
C THR A 472 39.87 -35.90 2.71
N GLY A 473 40.12 -34.66 3.11
CA GLY A 473 39.16 -33.58 3.01
C GLY A 473 39.37 -32.78 1.72
N VAL A 474 38.29 -32.20 1.19
CA VAL A 474 38.32 -31.31 0.03
C VAL A 474 37.63 -30.00 0.37
N THR A 475 38.35 -28.90 0.19
CA THR A 475 37.81 -27.54 0.31
C THR A 475 37.52 -26.99 -1.07
N THR A 476 36.29 -26.55 -1.30
CA THR A 476 35.87 -25.86 -2.53
C THR A 476 35.48 -24.43 -2.23
N VAL A 477 35.98 -23.48 -3.02
CA VAL A 477 35.58 -22.07 -3.01
C VAL A 477 35.16 -21.66 -4.41
N SER A 478 34.01 -21.02 -4.54
CA SER A 478 33.40 -20.69 -5.83
C SER A 478 32.75 -19.31 -5.82
N PRO A 479 33.48 -18.23 -6.15
CA PRO A 479 32.87 -16.95 -6.44
C PRO A 479 32.23 -16.97 -7.83
N TRP A 480 31.11 -16.28 -7.96
CA TRP A 480 30.37 -16.21 -9.22
C TRP A 480 29.53 -14.96 -9.36
N VAL A 481 29.29 -14.58 -10.61
CA VAL A 481 28.46 -13.44 -11.00
C VAL A 481 27.24 -13.93 -11.75
N GLN A 482 26.11 -13.25 -11.55
CA GLN A 482 24.89 -13.47 -12.30
C GLN A 482 24.24 -12.13 -12.62
N GLY A 483 23.75 -12.00 -13.84
CA GLY A 483 23.00 -10.83 -14.28
C GLY A 483 21.89 -11.19 -15.25
N TYR A 484 20.95 -10.26 -15.42
CA TYR A 484 19.83 -10.42 -16.34
C TYR A 484 19.80 -9.29 -17.36
N ILE A 485 19.48 -9.60 -18.61
CA ILE A 485 19.32 -8.65 -19.71
C ILE A 485 18.02 -8.90 -20.46
N PHE A 486 17.63 -7.97 -21.34
CA PHE A 486 16.36 -8.01 -22.08
C PHE A 486 15.13 -8.12 -21.17
N ASP A 487 15.01 -7.20 -20.21
CA ASP A 487 13.87 -7.15 -19.27
C ASP A 487 13.70 -8.45 -18.47
N GLY A 488 14.83 -9.05 -18.06
CA GLY A 488 14.84 -10.28 -17.27
C GLY A 488 14.78 -11.58 -18.08
N ARG A 489 14.57 -11.52 -19.41
CA ARG A 489 14.36 -12.72 -20.23
C ARG A 489 15.61 -13.56 -20.44
N LEU A 490 16.79 -12.97 -20.38
CA LEU A 490 18.04 -13.68 -20.53
C LEU A 490 18.89 -13.49 -19.28
N GLY A 491 19.05 -14.57 -18.51
CA GLY A 491 20.00 -14.66 -17.41
C GLY A 491 21.34 -15.19 -17.90
N LEU A 492 22.43 -14.61 -17.43
CA LEU A 492 23.79 -15.08 -17.68
C LEU A 492 24.51 -15.23 -16.34
N SER A 493 25.23 -16.33 -16.16
CA SER A 493 26.06 -16.55 -14.99
C SER A 493 27.42 -17.12 -15.36
N ALA A 494 28.44 -16.68 -14.64
CA ALA A 494 29.80 -17.18 -14.73
C ALA A 494 30.34 -17.47 -13.33
N ARG A 495 30.79 -18.69 -13.10
CA ARG A 495 31.35 -19.16 -11.84
C ARG A 495 32.79 -19.61 -12.04
N TRP A 496 33.68 -19.17 -11.17
CA TRP A 496 34.98 -19.79 -10.99
C TRP A 496 34.88 -20.84 -9.89
N VAL A 497 35.58 -21.95 -10.05
CA VAL A 497 35.60 -23.07 -9.09
C VAL A 497 37.05 -23.34 -8.76
N HIS A 498 37.37 -23.26 -7.48
CA HIS A 498 38.65 -23.69 -6.92
C HIS A 498 38.41 -24.83 -5.94
N ALA A 499 39.12 -25.93 -6.10
CA ALA A 499 39.10 -27.06 -5.18
C ALA A 499 40.54 -27.43 -4.78
N GLU A 500 40.74 -27.67 -3.49
CA GLU A 500 42.00 -28.13 -2.91
C GLU A 500 41.72 -29.27 -1.93
N ASP A 501 42.45 -30.37 -2.06
CA ASP A 501 42.40 -31.47 -1.09
C ASP A 501 43.43 -31.28 0.04
N ASP A 502 43.25 -31.99 1.15
CA ASP A 502 44.12 -31.86 2.35
C ASP A 502 45.57 -32.32 2.10
N ILE A 503 45.83 -33.01 0.98
CA ILE A 503 47.18 -33.45 0.57
C ILE A 503 47.85 -32.47 -0.42
N GLY A 504 47.19 -31.37 -0.77
CA GLY A 504 47.73 -30.26 -1.55
C GLY A 504 47.50 -30.32 -3.06
N THR A 505 46.68 -31.25 -3.56
CA THR A 505 46.22 -31.25 -4.95
C THR A 505 45.24 -30.10 -5.14
N ARG A 506 45.45 -29.32 -6.20
CA ARG A 506 44.60 -28.18 -6.54
C ARG A 506 44.03 -28.32 -7.93
N ALA A 507 42.79 -27.90 -8.10
CA ALA A 507 42.17 -27.80 -9.40
C ALA A 507 41.31 -26.54 -9.50
N ASP A 508 41.43 -25.85 -10.64
CA ASP A 508 40.71 -24.64 -10.95
C ASP A 508 39.89 -24.84 -12.21
N GLY A 509 38.73 -24.19 -12.28
CA GLY A 509 37.86 -24.28 -13.43
C GLY A 509 36.77 -23.23 -13.45
N TYR A 510 35.87 -23.34 -14.42
CA TYR A 510 34.78 -22.40 -14.58
C TYR A 510 33.51 -23.06 -15.12
N VAL A 511 32.37 -22.43 -14.81
CA VAL A 511 31.05 -22.79 -15.32
C VAL A 511 30.40 -21.55 -15.90
N LEU A 512 29.95 -21.65 -17.15
CA LEU A 512 29.15 -20.65 -17.85
C LEU A 512 27.75 -21.19 -18.09
N ARG A 513 26.74 -20.37 -17.84
CA ARG A 513 25.33 -20.73 -18.05
C ARG A 513 24.53 -19.55 -18.57
N ALA A 514 23.61 -19.86 -19.48
CA ALA A 514 22.58 -18.95 -19.95
C ALA A 514 21.19 -19.56 -19.70
N ASP A 515 20.26 -18.71 -19.26
CA ASP A 515 18.86 -19.05 -19.00
C ASP A 515 17.97 -18.12 -19.84
N LEU A 516 17.13 -18.68 -20.70
CA LEU A 516 16.24 -17.95 -21.59
C LEU A 516 14.77 -18.23 -21.26
N ALA A 517 14.05 -17.19 -20.84
CA ALA A 517 12.60 -17.20 -20.72
C ALA A 517 11.95 -17.03 -22.10
N VAL A 518 11.64 -18.16 -22.75
CA VAL A 518 11.00 -18.19 -24.07
C VAL A 518 9.55 -17.70 -23.99
N THR A 519 8.85 -18.10 -22.92
CA THR A 519 7.52 -17.59 -22.56
C THR A 519 7.46 -17.37 -21.05
N GLN A 520 6.34 -16.86 -20.53
CA GLN A 520 6.15 -16.71 -19.08
C GLN A 520 6.12 -18.03 -18.31
N ARG A 521 5.95 -19.17 -18.99
CA ARG A 521 5.86 -20.50 -18.36
C ARG A 521 6.87 -21.51 -18.89
N PHE A 522 7.71 -21.12 -19.85
CA PHE A 522 8.65 -22.02 -20.51
C PHE A 522 10.02 -21.37 -20.59
N ASN A 523 10.99 -22.00 -19.93
CA ASN A 523 12.37 -21.54 -19.90
C ASN A 523 13.28 -22.64 -20.45
N VAL A 524 14.32 -22.23 -21.18
CA VAL A 524 15.37 -23.10 -21.69
C VAL A 524 16.68 -22.63 -21.08
N PHE A 525 17.56 -23.54 -20.70
CA PHE A 525 18.89 -23.19 -20.24
C PHE A 525 19.95 -24.05 -20.93
N GLY A 526 21.16 -23.53 -21.00
CA GLY A 526 22.31 -24.20 -21.56
C GLY A 526 23.60 -23.66 -20.97
N GLY A 527 24.65 -24.47 -20.97
CA GLY A 527 25.92 -24.07 -20.41
C GLY A 527 27.06 -25.00 -20.75
N TYR A 528 28.24 -24.55 -20.35
CA TYR A 528 29.51 -25.26 -20.50
C TYR A 528 30.29 -25.14 -19.20
N ALA A 529 30.95 -26.22 -18.80
CA ALA A 529 31.87 -26.24 -17.67
C ALA A 529 33.19 -26.89 -18.08
N ASP A 530 34.31 -26.31 -17.65
CA ASP A 530 35.62 -26.95 -17.60
C ASP A 530 36.08 -26.79 -16.15
N ALA A 531 35.70 -27.75 -15.31
CA ALA A 531 35.84 -27.65 -13.86
C ALA A 531 36.05 -29.03 -13.23
N PRO A 532 36.78 -29.11 -12.10
CA PRO A 532 36.97 -30.36 -11.39
C PRO A 532 35.64 -30.88 -10.81
N GLU A 533 35.37 -32.16 -10.98
CA GLU A 533 34.35 -32.90 -10.22
C GLU A 533 35.04 -33.62 -9.07
N ILE A 534 34.44 -33.61 -7.87
CA ILE A 534 34.93 -34.41 -6.75
C ILE A 534 34.29 -35.80 -6.84
N SER A 535 35.12 -36.82 -7.05
CA SER A 535 34.70 -38.22 -7.13
C SER A 535 35.51 -39.02 -6.13
N ASP A 536 34.86 -39.45 -5.04
CA ASP A 536 35.50 -40.24 -3.98
C ASP A 536 36.79 -39.57 -3.45
N GLY A 537 36.65 -38.32 -2.98
CA GLY A 537 37.76 -37.48 -2.52
C GLY A 537 38.74 -37.00 -3.59
N THR A 538 38.67 -37.53 -4.82
CA THR A 538 39.61 -37.20 -5.90
C THR A 538 39.09 -36.07 -6.78
N LEU A 539 39.96 -35.11 -7.11
CA LEU A 539 39.68 -34.04 -8.07
C LEU A 539 39.82 -34.55 -9.51
N VAL A 540 38.70 -34.77 -10.19
CA VAL A 540 38.65 -35.29 -11.56
C VAL A 540 38.42 -34.14 -12.56
N PRO A 541 39.37 -33.82 -13.45
CA PRO A 541 39.18 -32.77 -14.45
C PRO A 541 38.07 -33.18 -15.42
N THR A 542 37.02 -32.38 -15.51
CA THR A 542 35.80 -32.73 -16.23
C THR A 542 35.34 -31.57 -17.12
N ARG A 543 35.04 -31.89 -18.38
CA ARG A 543 34.40 -30.93 -19.30
C ARG A 543 32.96 -31.33 -19.55
N THR A 544 32.04 -30.40 -19.36
CA THR A 544 30.61 -30.68 -19.45
C THR A 544 29.92 -29.72 -20.40
N VAL A 545 29.14 -30.24 -21.33
CA VAL A 545 28.12 -29.48 -22.07
C VAL A 545 26.77 -29.90 -21.53
N PHE A 546 25.94 -28.95 -21.12
CA PHE A 546 24.64 -29.25 -20.52
C PHE A 546 23.55 -28.31 -20.99
N GLY A 547 22.30 -28.77 -20.91
CA GLY A 547 21.14 -27.95 -21.17
C GLY A 547 19.85 -28.61 -20.72
N GLY A 548 18.77 -27.86 -20.76
CA GLY A 548 17.49 -28.36 -20.33
C GLY A 548 16.37 -27.35 -20.47
N VAL A 549 15.20 -27.78 -20.02
CA VAL A 549 13.97 -27.01 -20.08
C VAL A 549 13.26 -27.04 -18.73
N SER A 550 12.51 -26.00 -18.45
CA SER A 550 11.54 -25.99 -17.35
C SER A 550 10.20 -25.43 -17.82
N PHE A 551 9.13 -26.04 -17.32
CA PHE A 551 7.77 -25.72 -17.70
C PHE A 551 6.88 -25.58 -16.46
N ASP A 552 6.27 -24.42 -16.29
CA ASP A 552 5.31 -24.14 -15.23
C ASP A 552 3.93 -24.64 -15.65
N VAL A 553 3.56 -25.83 -15.14
CA VAL A 553 2.25 -26.46 -15.39
C VAL A 553 1.15 -25.60 -14.78
N THR A 554 1.40 -25.09 -13.58
CA THR A 554 0.56 -24.13 -12.85
C THR A 554 1.48 -23.21 -12.05
N ASP A 555 0.97 -22.10 -11.52
CA ASP A 555 1.76 -21.18 -10.70
C ASP A 555 2.51 -21.84 -9.52
N PRO A 556 2.02 -22.93 -8.87
CA PRO A 556 2.80 -23.67 -7.86
C PRO A 556 3.66 -24.80 -8.39
N LEU A 557 3.43 -25.31 -9.60
CA LEU A 557 3.98 -26.59 -10.07
C LEU A 557 4.85 -26.41 -11.31
N THR A 558 6.14 -26.71 -11.18
CA THR A 558 7.14 -26.64 -12.25
C THR A 558 7.70 -28.04 -12.53
N LEU A 559 7.80 -28.39 -13.80
CA LEU A 559 8.52 -29.57 -14.28
C LEU A 559 9.86 -29.14 -14.91
N ARG A 560 10.89 -29.97 -14.77
CA ARG A 560 12.21 -29.77 -15.38
C ARG A 560 12.68 -31.05 -16.06
N ALA A 561 13.34 -30.89 -17.21
CA ALA A 561 14.11 -31.94 -17.86
C ALA A 561 15.49 -31.40 -18.25
N SER A 562 16.52 -32.21 -18.15
CA SER A 562 17.90 -31.82 -18.50
C SER A 562 18.67 -32.96 -19.15
N ILE A 563 19.67 -32.59 -19.94
CA ILE A 563 20.67 -33.48 -20.50
C ILE A 563 22.05 -32.86 -20.31
N ALA A 564 23.03 -33.68 -19.97
CA ALA A 564 24.42 -33.27 -19.91
C ALA A 564 25.32 -34.35 -20.50
N HIS A 565 26.46 -33.93 -21.02
CA HIS A 565 27.51 -34.82 -21.51
C HIS A 565 28.84 -34.37 -20.92
N GLU A 566 29.46 -35.27 -20.15
CA GLU A 566 30.72 -35.08 -19.43
C GLU A 566 31.83 -35.86 -20.14
N GLN A 567 32.93 -35.19 -20.44
CA GLN A 567 34.18 -35.78 -20.88
C GLN A 567 35.12 -35.87 -19.69
N ARG A 568 35.53 -37.09 -19.35
CA ARG A 568 36.43 -37.36 -18.22
C ARG A 568 37.64 -38.17 -18.70
N PRO A 569 38.75 -38.20 -17.96
CA PRO A 569 39.97 -38.88 -18.41
C PRO A 569 39.79 -40.38 -18.66
N THR A 570 38.87 -41.03 -17.93
CA THR A 570 38.69 -42.48 -17.94
C THR A 570 37.47 -42.94 -18.74
N PHE A 571 36.44 -42.12 -18.88
CA PHE A 571 35.22 -42.41 -19.64
C PHE A 571 34.41 -41.13 -19.90
N ASP A 572 33.54 -41.17 -20.90
CA ASP A 572 32.51 -40.15 -21.08
C ASP A 572 31.21 -40.59 -20.38
N ARG A 573 30.45 -39.62 -19.89
CA ARG A 573 29.20 -39.83 -19.17
C ARG A 573 28.09 -38.95 -19.75
N THR A 574 26.97 -39.57 -20.12
CA THR A 574 25.77 -38.87 -20.57
C THR A 574 24.70 -38.95 -19.49
N ILE A 575 24.15 -37.82 -19.09
CA ILE A 575 23.23 -37.70 -17.96
C ILE A 575 21.88 -37.21 -18.48
N VAL A 576 20.80 -37.87 -18.09
CA VAL A 576 19.43 -37.41 -18.31
C VAL A 576 18.74 -37.20 -16.97
N GLY A 577 18.18 -36.01 -16.77
CA GLY A 577 17.54 -35.60 -15.53
C GLY A 577 16.07 -35.23 -15.71
N LEU A 578 15.26 -35.58 -14.72
CA LEU A 578 13.87 -35.14 -14.58
C LEU A 578 13.65 -34.58 -13.17
N GLY A 579 12.87 -33.51 -13.07
CA GLY A 579 12.59 -32.85 -11.81
C GLY A 579 11.21 -32.23 -11.72
N LEU A 580 10.74 -32.07 -10.49
CA LEU A 580 9.47 -31.49 -10.09
C LEU A 580 9.71 -30.52 -8.93
N THR A 581 9.15 -29.33 -9.03
CA THR A 581 9.06 -28.38 -7.91
C THR A 581 7.59 -28.05 -7.67
N ALA A 582 7.12 -28.23 -6.43
CA ALA A 582 5.79 -27.87 -5.99
C ALA A 582 5.86 -26.87 -4.83
N ARG A 583 5.04 -25.82 -4.85
CA ARG A 583 4.90 -24.84 -3.75
C ARG A 583 3.49 -24.91 -3.18
N PHE A 584 3.32 -24.89 -1.86
CA PHE A 584 2.00 -24.96 -1.22
C PHE A 584 1.92 -24.22 0.12
#